data_AF-A0AAT9GMB3-F1
#
_entry.id   AF-A0AAT9GMB3-F1
#
_cell.length_a   1.000
_cell.length_b   1.000
_cell.length_c   1.000
_cell.angle_alpha   90.00
_cell.angle_beta   90.00
_cell.angle_gamma   90.00
#
_symmetry.space_group_name_H-M   'P 1'
#
loop_
_entity.id
_entity.type
_entity.pdbx_description
1 polymer ?
#
loop_
_entity_poly.entity_id
_entity_poly.type
_entity_poly.pdbx_seq_one_letter_code
_entity_poly.pdbx_strand_id
1 'polypeptide(L)'
;MRLYTPLFLFCFFFSLHVHAQENSSAATLIRDIYSNWFNDRPFTYQECDTFFYSDKVDTAIINKVKANFLADKEFKEWDPDQAAYVKRKTRFTLEERKYIVAQLDLIKGMKWPAKMFPFAFMIPLEKVDPLLIKTDQSKLKPQQKICMEVHHFSTPIFLRNNTLCFFYLGKSNIFSKEGAFWIYEKIDGEWKRLASIYEWAVANKGKYEKEIEFFNLP
;
A
#
# COMPACT_ATOMS: atom_id res chain seq x y z
N MET A 1 -43.90 -20.79 24.02
CA MET A 1 -42.44 -20.61 24.24
C MET A 1 -41.71 -21.41 23.16
N ARG A 2 -40.68 -20.84 22.52
CA ARG A 2 -39.76 -21.44 21.52
C ARG A 2 -40.18 -21.40 20.04
N LEU A 3 -40.01 -20.23 19.40
CA LEU A 3 -39.91 -20.07 17.93
C LEU A 3 -38.71 -19.20 17.49
N TYR A 4 -37.81 -18.83 18.41
CA TYR A 4 -36.72 -17.89 18.14
C TYR A 4 -35.37 -18.54 17.80
N THR A 5 -35.24 -19.86 17.89
CA THR A 5 -33.97 -20.57 17.70
C THR A 5 -33.44 -20.61 16.24
N PRO A 6 -34.27 -20.74 15.17
CA PRO A 6 -33.73 -20.80 13.80
C PRO A 6 -33.27 -19.43 13.29
N LEU A 7 -33.83 -18.33 13.81
CA LEU A 7 -33.46 -16.96 13.39
C LEU A 7 -32.03 -16.59 13.84
N PHE A 8 -31.63 -17.04 15.03
CA PHE A 8 -30.32 -16.73 15.61
C PHE A 8 -29.16 -17.45 14.89
N LEU A 9 -29.40 -18.68 14.42
CA LEU A 9 -28.43 -19.45 13.63
C LEU A 9 -28.19 -18.81 12.26
N PHE A 10 -29.24 -18.33 11.61
CA PHE A 10 -29.13 -17.71 10.28
C PHE A 10 -28.32 -16.40 10.32
N CYS A 11 -28.53 -15.55 11.33
CA CYS A 11 -27.71 -14.35 11.52
C CYS A 11 -26.23 -14.65 11.76
N PHE A 12 -25.91 -15.76 12.44
CA PHE A 12 -24.52 -16.16 12.72
C PHE A 12 -23.77 -16.57 11.44
N PHE A 13 -24.42 -17.31 10.53
CA PHE A 13 -23.80 -17.71 9.26
C PHE A 13 -23.57 -16.52 8.31
N PHE A 14 -24.49 -15.54 8.28
CA PHE A 14 -24.27 -14.31 7.50
C PHE A 14 -23.07 -13.51 8.00
N SER A 15 -22.88 -13.43 9.33
CA SER A 15 -21.75 -12.71 9.94
C SER A 15 -20.40 -13.33 9.56
N LEU A 16 -20.32 -14.67 9.53
CA LEU A 16 -19.11 -15.42 9.16
C LEU A 16 -18.77 -15.28 7.68
N HIS A 17 -19.76 -15.28 6.79
CA HIS A 17 -19.51 -15.07 5.35
C HIS A 17 -18.98 -13.68 5.04
N VAL A 18 -19.52 -12.63 5.67
CA VAL A 18 -19.03 -11.26 5.49
C VAL A 18 -17.57 -11.12 5.94
N HIS A 19 -17.22 -11.65 7.11
CA HIS A 19 -15.84 -11.61 7.63
C HIS A 19 -14.87 -12.43 6.78
N ALA A 20 -15.29 -13.58 6.25
CA ALA A 20 -14.47 -14.40 5.36
C ALA A 20 -14.18 -13.70 4.02
N GLN A 21 -15.17 -12.97 3.48
CA GLN A 21 -15.02 -12.22 2.24
C GLN A 21 -14.11 -11.00 2.41
N GLU A 22 -14.20 -10.29 3.53
CA GLU A 22 -13.28 -9.20 3.89
C GLU A 22 -11.84 -9.69 4.02
N ASN A 23 -11.63 -10.79 4.76
CA ASN A 23 -10.29 -11.38 4.94
C ASN A 23 -9.68 -11.86 3.62
N SER A 24 -10.47 -12.50 2.76
CA SER A 24 -10.01 -12.93 1.43
C SER A 24 -9.62 -11.74 0.56
N SER A 25 -10.35 -10.63 0.65
CA SER A 25 -10.11 -9.47 -0.19
C SER A 25 -8.91 -8.63 0.27
N ALA A 26 -8.74 -8.50 1.59
CA ALA A 26 -7.55 -7.91 2.22
C ALA A 26 -6.28 -8.68 1.84
N ALA A 27 -6.38 -10.01 1.90
CA ALA A 27 -5.28 -10.90 1.56
C ALA A 27 -4.84 -10.72 0.11
N THR A 28 -5.75 -10.50 -0.85
CA THR A 28 -5.39 -10.31 -2.26
C THR A 28 -4.53 -9.06 -2.46
N LEU A 29 -4.98 -7.87 -2.03
CA LEU A 29 -4.21 -6.62 -2.22
C LEU A 29 -2.80 -6.67 -1.61
N ILE A 30 -2.68 -7.23 -0.40
CA ILE A 30 -1.40 -7.36 0.29
C ILE A 30 -0.52 -8.42 -0.39
N ARG A 31 -1.11 -9.54 -0.80
CA ARG A 31 -0.41 -10.62 -1.52
C ARG A 31 0.05 -10.18 -2.90
N ASP A 32 -0.69 -9.30 -3.56
CA ASP A 32 -0.34 -8.80 -4.89
C ASP A 32 0.95 -7.97 -4.84
N ILE A 33 1.21 -7.21 -3.76
CA ILE A 33 2.51 -6.52 -3.58
C ILE A 33 3.65 -7.54 -3.60
N TYR A 34 3.54 -8.58 -2.77
CA TYR A 34 4.57 -9.61 -2.68
C TYR A 34 4.69 -10.42 -3.98
N SER A 35 3.57 -10.76 -4.61
CA SER A 35 3.54 -11.55 -5.84
C SER A 35 4.14 -10.77 -7.01
N ASN A 36 3.82 -9.48 -7.12
CA ASN A 36 4.42 -8.60 -8.13
C ASN A 36 5.93 -8.50 -7.91
N TRP A 37 6.39 -8.25 -6.68
CA TRP A 37 7.83 -8.30 -6.38
C TRP A 37 8.46 -9.65 -6.75
N PHE A 38 7.81 -10.77 -6.41
CA PHE A 38 8.34 -12.11 -6.64
C PHE A 38 8.40 -12.49 -8.13
N ASN A 39 7.44 -12.00 -8.93
CA ASN A 39 7.32 -12.28 -10.35
C ASN A 39 8.14 -11.31 -11.21
N ASP A 40 8.20 -10.04 -10.82
CA ASP A 40 8.88 -8.98 -11.55
C ASP A 40 10.36 -8.88 -11.19
N ARG A 41 10.83 -9.57 -10.14
CA ARG A 41 12.26 -9.63 -9.84
C ARG A 41 12.98 -10.22 -11.05
N PRO A 42 13.94 -9.50 -11.65
CA PRO A 42 14.57 -9.97 -12.86
C PRO A 42 15.38 -11.23 -12.53
N PHE A 43 14.99 -12.37 -13.11
CA PHE A 43 15.66 -13.68 -12.90
C PHE A 43 17.17 -13.65 -13.17
N THR A 44 17.62 -12.69 -13.99
CA THR A 44 19.04 -12.41 -14.28
C THR A 44 19.82 -11.88 -13.07
N TYR A 45 19.16 -11.31 -12.07
CA TYR A 45 19.76 -10.86 -10.81
C TYR A 45 19.28 -11.75 -9.67
N GLN A 46 19.88 -12.94 -9.53
CA GLN A 46 19.73 -13.81 -8.36
C GLN A 46 20.07 -13.13 -7.01
N GLU A 47 20.51 -11.88 -7.04
CA GLU A 47 20.93 -11.08 -5.89
C GLU A 47 19.77 -10.40 -5.14
N CYS A 48 18.59 -10.24 -5.76
CA CYS A 48 17.41 -9.64 -5.10
C CYS A 48 16.45 -10.73 -4.58
N ASP A 49 16.92 -11.55 -3.63
CA ASP A 49 16.19 -12.73 -3.15
C ASP A 49 15.25 -12.46 -1.96
N THR A 50 15.33 -11.26 -1.37
CA THR A 50 14.65 -10.91 -0.12
C THR A 50 13.69 -9.73 -0.30
N PHE A 51 12.44 -9.90 0.11
CA PHE A 51 11.43 -8.84 0.14
C PHE A 51 11.50 -8.06 1.44
N PHE A 52 11.88 -6.79 1.41
CA PHE A 52 11.93 -5.96 2.60
C PHE A 52 10.64 -5.15 2.78
N TYR A 53 10.11 -5.11 4.00
CA TYR A 53 8.94 -4.28 4.31
C TYR A 53 9.05 -3.65 5.70
N SER A 54 8.39 -2.52 5.91
CA SER A 54 8.37 -1.87 7.23
C SER A 54 7.33 -2.46 8.17
N ASP A 55 7.59 -2.40 9.48
CA ASP A 55 6.63 -2.82 10.49
C ASP A 55 5.34 -1.98 10.48
N LYS A 56 5.38 -0.74 9.99
CA LYS A 56 4.23 0.17 9.95
C LYS A 56 4.40 1.24 8.88
N VAL A 57 3.34 2.03 8.68
CA VAL A 57 3.38 3.28 7.90
C VAL A 57 3.72 4.45 8.82
N ASP A 58 4.44 5.44 8.31
CA ASP A 58 4.75 6.67 9.05
C ASP A 58 3.46 7.41 9.45
N THR A 59 3.30 7.68 10.74
CA THR A 59 2.18 8.45 11.31
C THR A 59 2.04 9.82 10.64
N ALA A 60 3.14 10.45 10.24
CA ALA A 60 3.11 11.73 9.52
C ALA A 60 2.44 11.59 8.15
N ILE A 61 2.66 10.48 7.44
CA ILE A 61 1.99 10.18 6.16
C ILE A 61 0.49 9.98 6.41
N ILE A 62 0.11 9.17 7.41
CA ILE A 62 -1.30 8.93 7.73
C ILE A 62 -2.03 10.24 8.12
N ASN A 63 -1.36 11.13 8.85
CA ASN A 63 -1.91 12.46 9.17
C ASN A 63 -2.14 13.31 7.91
N LYS A 64 -1.21 13.30 6.95
CA LYS A 64 -1.38 14.01 5.67
C LYS A 64 -2.51 13.41 4.84
N VAL A 65 -2.61 12.08 4.77
CA VAL A 65 -3.73 11.38 4.12
C VAL A 65 -5.06 11.82 4.72
N LYS A 66 -5.17 11.80 6.06
CA LYS A 66 -6.38 12.21 6.77
C LYS A 66 -6.74 13.68 6.49
N ALA A 67 -5.74 14.58 6.47
CA ALA A 67 -5.95 15.99 6.17
C ALA A 67 -6.46 16.19 4.73
N ASN A 68 -5.83 15.57 3.73
CA ASN A 68 -6.27 15.66 2.33
C ASN A 68 -7.66 15.05 2.14
N PHE A 69 -7.91 13.88 2.73
CA PHE A 69 -9.22 13.24 2.66
C PHE A 69 -10.34 14.13 3.25
N LEU A 70 -10.06 14.85 4.33
CA LEU A 70 -11.01 15.76 4.96
C LEU A 70 -11.21 17.04 4.16
N ALA A 71 -10.17 17.56 3.52
CA ALA A 71 -10.24 18.75 2.67
C ALA A 71 -11.05 18.49 1.40
N ASP A 72 -10.84 17.33 0.78
CA ASP A 72 -11.48 16.99 -0.49
C ASP A 72 -12.86 16.35 -0.29
N LYS A 73 -13.85 16.89 -0.99
CA LYS A 73 -15.23 16.36 -1.00
C LYS A 73 -15.48 15.39 -2.13
N GLU A 74 -14.63 15.42 -3.15
CA GLU A 74 -14.76 14.65 -4.37
C GLU A 74 -13.37 14.23 -4.86
N PHE A 75 -13.21 12.97 -5.24
CA PHE A 75 -11.96 12.44 -5.77
C PHE A 75 -12.12 12.20 -7.27
N LYS A 76 -11.20 12.77 -8.05
CA LYS A 76 -11.19 12.61 -9.51
C LYS A 76 -10.69 11.22 -9.84
N GLU A 77 -11.49 10.49 -10.62
CA GLU A 77 -11.12 9.15 -11.03
C GLU A 77 -9.94 9.20 -12.02
N TRP A 78 -9.08 8.20 -11.95
CA TRP A 78 -7.96 7.99 -12.84
C TRP A 78 -8.39 7.04 -13.97
N ASP A 79 -8.21 7.43 -15.21
CA ASP A 79 -8.46 6.60 -16.40
C ASP A 79 -7.13 6.40 -17.13
N PRO A 80 -6.60 5.17 -17.18
CA PRO A 80 -5.35 4.87 -17.87
C PRO A 80 -5.44 5.07 -19.39
N ASP A 81 -6.63 4.94 -19.99
CA ASP A 81 -6.84 4.93 -21.43
C ASP A 81 -7.12 6.34 -21.99
N GLN A 82 -7.44 7.31 -21.12
CA GLN A 82 -7.70 8.69 -21.51
C GLN A 82 -6.65 9.65 -20.96
N ALA A 83 -5.83 10.22 -21.86
CA ALA A 83 -4.87 11.30 -21.57
C ALA A 83 -5.54 12.63 -21.09
N ALA A 84 -6.86 12.66 -20.97
CA ALA A 84 -7.65 13.77 -20.44
C ALA A 84 -8.44 13.31 -19.21
N TYR A 85 -8.30 14.05 -18.11
CA TYR A 85 -8.99 13.85 -16.83
C TYR A 85 -10.46 13.40 -16.96
N VAL A 86 -10.83 12.40 -16.15
CA VAL A 86 -12.10 11.67 -16.17
C VAL A 86 -13.30 12.55 -15.77
N LYS A 87 -14.44 12.32 -16.45
CA LYS A 87 -15.78 12.91 -16.20
C LYS A 87 -16.43 12.52 -14.87
N ARG A 88 -15.94 11.50 -14.16
CA ARG A 88 -16.57 10.89 -12.98
C ARG A 88 -15.83 11.28 -11.71
N LYS A 89 -16.62 11.45 -10.64
CA LYS A 89 -16.14 11.85 -9.33
C LYS A 89 -16.67 10.89 -8.30
N THR A 90 -15.76 10.32 -7.51
CA THR A 90 -16.15 9.51 -6.36
C THR A 90 -16.44 10.42 -5.17
N ARG A 91 -17.63 10.25 -4.57
CA ARG A 91 -18.08 10.94 -3.36
C ARG A 91 -18.36 9.92 -2.27
N PHE A 92 -18.25 10.37 -1.03
CA PHE A 92 -18.51 9.57 0.16
C PHE A 92 -19.62 10.20 1.01
N THR A 93 -20.48 9.38 1.59
CA THR A 93 -21.48 9.85 2.55
C THR A 93 -20.80 10.35 3.84
N LEU A 94 -21.56 11.04 4.69
CA LEU A 94 -21.03 11.51 5.97
C LEU A 94 -20.59 10.33 6.85
N GLU A 95 -21.34 9.25 6.85
CA GLU A 95 -21.06 8.00 7.59
C GLU A 95 -19.80 7.33 7.06
N GLU A 96 -19.65 7.20 5.74
CA GLU A 96 -18.46 6.65 5.10
C GLU A 96 -17.22 7.48 5.46
N ARG A 97 -17.32 8.82 5.41
CA ARG A 97 -16.21 9.71 5.78
C ARG A 97 -15.81 9.54 7.25
N LYS A 98 -16.78 9.48 8.17
CA LYS A 98 -16.51 9.25 9.60
C LYS A 98 -15.82 7.91 9.82
N TYR A 99 -16.30 6.86 9.15
CA TYR A 99 -15.70 5.53 9.21
C TYR A 99 -14.26 5.53 8.70
N ILE A 100 -13.99 6.08 7.51
CA ILE A 100 -12.63 6.15 6.94
C ILE A 100 -11.69 6.89 7.89
N VAL A 101 -12.13 8.03 8.45
CA VAL A 101 -11.32 8.81 9.39
C VAL A 101 -10.99 8.01 10.65
N ALA A 102 -11.95 7.27 11.20
CA ALA A 102 -11.71 6.40 12.35
C ALA A 102 -10.73 5.28 12.03
N GLN A 103 -10.84 4.65 10.85
CA GLN A 103 -9.93 3.61 10.40
C GLN A 103 -8.50 4.15 10.17
N LEU A 104 -8.36 5.37 9.63
CA LEU A 104 -7.06 6.03 9.51
C LEU A 104 -6.40 6.27 10.87
N ASP A 105 -7.17 6.57 11.92
CA ASP A 105 -6.61 6.69 13.26
C ASP A 105 -6.17 5.34 13.85
N LEU A 106 -6.89 4.25 13.56
CA LEU A 106 -6.47 2.90 13.95
C LEU A 106 -5.16 2.48 13.26
N ILE A 107 -5.00 2.77 11.97
CA ILE A 107 -3.80 2.43 11.19
C ILE A 107 -2.51 2.99 11.81
N LYS A 108 -2.56 4.17 12.45
CA LYS A 108 -1.37 4.78 13.08
C LYS A 108 -0.71 3.91 14.14
N GLY A 109 -1.50 3.09 14.84
CA GLY A 109 -1.02 2.21 15.89
C GLY A 109 -0.70 0.79 15.41
N MET A 110 -1.08 0.43 14.18
CA MET A 110 -0.93 -0.93 13.70
C MET A 110 0.50 -1.25 13.30
N LYS A 111 0.91 -2.48 13.61
CA LYS A 111 2.19 -3.05 13.23
C LYS A 111 2.01 -4.39 12.56
N TRP A 112 2.72 -4.59 11.47
CA TRP A 112 2.85 -5.85 10.79
C TRP A 112 3.74 -6.82 11.57
N PRO A 113 3.41 -8.12 11.57
CA PRO A 113 4.29 -9.13 12.14
C PRO A 113 5.53 -9.32 11.27
N ALA A 114 6.62 -9.84 11.85
CA ALA A 114 7.90 -9.99 11.16
C ALA A 114 7.94 -11.05 10.03
N LYS A 115 6.95 -11.95 9.99
CA LYS A 115 6.92 -13.13 9.10
C LYS A 115 5.61 -13.19 8.33
N MET A 116 5.26 -12.12 7.62
CA MET A 116 4.05 -12.08 6.79
C MET A 116 4.17 -12.90 5.50
N PHE A 117 5.37 -12.92 4.92
CA PHE A 117 5.61 -13.57 3.63
C PHE A 117 6.84 -14.48 3.69
N PRO A 118 6.92 -15.50 2.82
CA PRO A 118 8.15 -16.24 2.58
C PRO A 118 9.25 -15.32 2.05
N PHE A 119 10.52 -15.60 2.37
CA PHE A 119 11.67 -14.84 1.85
C PHE A 119 11.55 -13.32 2.06
N ALA A 120 10.89 -12.91 3.15
CA ALA A 120 10.70 -11.52 3.48
C ALA A 120 11.35 -11.17 4.82
N PHE A 121 11.82 -9.93 4.92
CA PHE A 121 12.43 -9.40 6.11
C PHE A 121 11.76 -8.09 6.51
N MET A 122 11.19 -8.07 7.71
CA MET A 122 10.60 -6.88 8.28
C MET A 122 11.68 -5.99 8.91
N ILE A 123 11.64 -4.71 8.56
CA ILE A 123 12.53 -3.68 9.09
C ILE A 123 11.68 -2.71 9.92
N PRO A 124 11.98 -2.47 11.21
CA PRO A 124 11.29 -1.42 11.96
C PRO A 124 11.42 -0.07 11.24
N LEU A 125 10.33 0.68 11.10
CA LEU A 125 10.30 1.90 10.28
C LEU A 125 11.44 2.88 10.63
N GLU A 126 11.74 3.04 11.93
CA GLU A 126 12.82 3.91 12.41
C GLU A 126 14.24 3.45 12.03
N LYS A 127 14.38 2.21 11.53
CA LYS A 127 15.66 1.63 11.06
C LYS A 127 15.80 1.68 9.54
N VAL A 128 14.74 2.00 8.81
CA VAL A 128 14.76 2.04 7.33
C VAL A 128 15.80 3.04 6.84
N ASP A 129 15.74 4.29 7.28
CA ASP A 129 16.66 5.34 6.84
C ASP A 129 18.13 5.05 7.21
N PRO A 130 18.46 4.70 8.46
CA PRO A 130 19.82 4.26 8.81
C PRO A 130 20.32 3.09 7.97
N LEU A 131 19.46 2.13 7.66
CA LEU A 131 19.83 0.97 6.83
C LEU A 131 20.15 1.42 5.41
N LEU A 132 19.29 2.23 4.79
CA LEU A 132 19.50 2.72 3.41
C LEU A 132 20.78 3.57 3.29
N ILE A 133 21.06 4.44 4.28
CA ILE A 133 22.31 5.21 4.33
C ILE A 133 23.53 4.28 4.42
N LYS A 134 23.47 3.27 5.29
CA LYS A 134 24.55 2.28 5.43
C LYS A 134 24.74 1.48 4.14
N THR A 135 23.67 1.11 3.46
CA THR A 135 23.71 0.39 2.18
C THR A 135 24.35 1.25 1.09
N ASP A 136 23.97 2.52 0.98
CA ASP A 136 24.59 3.48 0.04
C ASP A 136 26.11 3.61 0.28
N GLN A 137 26.53 3.72 1.55
CA GLN A 137 27.94 3.86 1.93
C GLN A 137 28.74 2.55 1.89
N SER A 138 28.08 1.41 1.66
CA SER A 138 28.74 0.11 1.63
C SER A 138 29.54 -0.14 0.36
N LYS A 139 30.42 -1.15 0.40
CA LYS A 139 31.17 -1.67 -0.75
C LYS A 139 30.36 -2.65 -1.62
N LEU A 140 29.03 -2.72 -1.43
CA LEU A 140 28.15 -3.55 -2.25
C LEU A 140 28.19 -3.08 -3.71
N LYS A 141 27.96 -4.00 -4.64
CA LYS A 141 27.81 -3.65 -6.06
C LYS A 141 26.54 -2.82 -6.26
N PRO A 142 26.46 -1.95 -7.27
CA PRO A 142 25.26 -1.16 -7.56
C PRO A 142 23.99 -2.00 -7.65
N GLN A 143 24.05 -3.18 -8.26
CA GLN A 143 22.93 -4.13 -8.39
C GLN A 143 22.39 -4.56 -7.01
N GLN A 144 23.29 -4.92 -6.10
CA GLN A 144 22.94 -5.31 -4.73
C GLN A 144 22.34 -4.14 -3.93
N LYS A 145 22.81 -2.90 -4.20
CA LYS A 145 22.23 -1.70 -3.57
C LYS A 145 20.80 -1.43 -4.06
N ILE A 146 20.53 -1.67 -5.35
CA ILE A 146 19.19 -1.54 -5.93
C ILE A 146 18.21 -2.56 -5.32
N CYS A 147 18.68 -3.76 -4.96
CA CYS A 147 17.84 -4.77 -4.28
C CYS A 147 17.34 -4.32 -2.90
N MET A 148 17.93 -3.29 -2.29
CA MET A 148 17.48 -2.75 -1.00
C MET A 148 16.33 -1.76 -1.20
N GLU A 149 15.17 -2.29 -1.57
CA GLU A 149 13.89 -1.56 -1.62
C GLU A 149 13.01 -2.03 -0.46
N VAL A 150 12.61 -1.10 0.41
CA VAL A 150 11.74 -1.37 1.56
C VAL A 150 10.34 -0.90 1.25
N HIS A 151 9.38 -1.83 1.22
CA HIS A 151 7.97 -1.52 1.00
C HIS A 151 7.27 -1.05 2.28
N HIS A 152 6.38 -0.08 2.14
CA HIS A 152 5.58 0.49 3.20
C HIS A 152 4.11 0.40 2.81
N PHE A 153 3.28 -0.34 3.55
CA PHE A 153 1.86 -0.45 3.22
C PHE A 153 0.98 -0.50 4.47
N SER A 154 -0.23 0.05 4.36
CA SER A 154 -1.21 0.04 5.45
C SER A 154 -2.04 -1.23 5.44
N THR A 155 -2.85 -1.48 6.46
CA THR A 155 -3.99 -2.38 6.29
C THR A 155 -5.01 -1.74 5.32
N PRO A 156 -5.70 -2.54 4.51
CA PRO A 156 -6.79 -2.04 3.66
C PRO A 156 -8.00 -1.63 4.50
N ILE A 157 -8.71 -0.58 4.06
CA ILE A 157 -9.99 -0.17 4.62
C ILE A 157 -11.06 -0.44 3.57
N PHE A 158 -12.02 -1.32 3.87
CA PHE A 158 -13.09 -1.66 2.93
C PHE A 158 -14.35 -0.84 3.16
N LEU A 159 -15.04 -0.53 2.07
CA LEU A 159 -16.35 0.11 2.06
C LEU A 159 -17.28 -0.56 1.05
N ARG A 160 -18.58 -0.25 1.18
CA ARG A 160 -19.64 -0.64 0.23
C ARG A 160 -19.61 -2.15 -0.06
N ASN A 161 -19.66 -2.97 0.99
CA ASN A 161 -19.63 -4.43 0.87
C ASN A 161 -18.43 -4.95 0.05
N ASN A 162 -17.22 -4.46 0.35
CA ASN A 162 -15.95 -4.88 -0.29
C ASN A 162 -15.85 -4.57 -1.79
N THR A 163 -16.54 -3.53 -2.24
CA THR A 163 -16.42 -3.03 -3.62
C THR A 163 -15.48 -1.84 -3.73
N LEU A 164 -15.24 -1.13 -2.63
CA LEU A 164 -14.22 -0.09 -2.52
C LEU A 164 -13.19 -0.44 -1.45
N CYS A 165 -11.94 -0.09 -1.70
CA CYS A 165 -10.84 -0.28 -0.77
C CYS A 165 -9.94 0.95 -0.74
N PHE A 166 -9.48 1.34 0.45
CA PHE A 166 -8.49 2.38 0.64
C PHE A 166 -7.21 1.76 1.16
N PHE A 167 -6.10 2.07 0.53
CA PHE A 167 -4.86 1.38 0.82
C PHE A 167 -3.64 2.26 0.51
N TYR A 168 -2.73 2.34 1.49
CA TYR A 168 -1.45 2.97 1.31
C TYR A 168 -0.44 1.98 0.72
N LEU A 169 0.29 2.41 -0.29
CA LEU A 169 1.48 1.72 -0.79
C LEU A 169 2.58 2.74 -1.07
N GLY A 170 3.75 2.51 -0.50
CA GLY A 170 4.96 3.27 -0.73
C GLY A 170 6.19 2.39 -0.68
N LYS A 171 7.32 3.00 -1.00
CA LYS A 171 8.62 2.35 -0.97
C LYS A 171 9.74 3.34 -0.70
N SER A 172 10.81 2.84 -0.09
CA SER A 172 12.04 3.58 0.14
C SER A 172 13.23 2.76 -0.35
N ASN A 173 14.10 3.39 -1.13
CA ASN A 173 15.39 2.83 -1.53
C ASN A 173 16.49 3.89 -1.37
N ILE A 174 17.72 3.57 -1.79
CA ILE A 174 18.86 4.48 -1.64
C ILE A 174 18.78 5.75 -2.51
N PHE A 175 17.94 5.76 -3.55
CA PHE A 175 17.80 6.86 -4.51
C PHE A 175 16.61 7.75 -4.22
N SER A 176 15.50 7.18 -3.75
CA SER A 176 14.26 7.91 -3.55
C SER A 176 13.36 7.23 -2.52
N LYS A 177 12.36 8.00 -2.10
CA LYS A 177 11.21 7.50 -1.37
C LYS A 177 9.95 8.02 -2.02
N GLU A 178 8.94 7.18 -2.10
CA GLU A 178 7.67 7.56 -2.68
C GLU A 178 6.54 6.77 -2.05
N GLY A 179 5.32 7.27 -2.21
CA GLY A 179 4.15 6.49 -1.92
C GLY A 179 2.87 7.23 -2.16
N ALA A 180 1.79 6.46 -2.15
CA ALA A 180 0.48 6.94 -2.49
C ALA A 180 -0.59 6.20 -1.69
N PHE A 181 -1.62 6.94 -1.33
CA PHE A 181 -2.83 6.44 -0.71
C PHE A 181 -3.94 6.46 -1.75
N TRP A 182 -4.34 5.27 -2.19
CA TRP A 182 -5.27 5.10 -3.30
C TRP A 182 -6.62 4.61 -2.80
N ILE A 183 -7.66 5.03 -3.54
CA ILE A 183 -8.96 4.40 -3.59
C ILE A 183 -8.88 3.36 -4.71
N TYR A 184 -9.28 2.13 -4.41
CA TYR A 184 -9.42 1.04 -5.35
C TYR A 184 -10.90 0.67 -5.47
N GLU A 185 -11.30 0.27 -6.67
CA GLU A 185 -12.61 -0.32 -6.95
C GLU A 185 -12.44 -1.76 -7.42
N LYS A 186 -13.34 -2.63 -6.98
CA LYS A 186 -13.38 -4.02 -7.42
C LYS A 186 -14.21 -4.14 -8.69
N ILE A 187 -13.57 -4.40 -9.81
CA ILE A 187 -14.19 -4.55 -11.13
C ILE A 187 -13.88 -5.97 -11.64
N ASP A 188 -14.92 -6.74 -11.94
CA ASP A 188 -14.80 -8.13 -12.43
C ASP A 188 -13.94 -9.04 -11.53
N GLY A 189 -13.94 -8.77 -10.23
CA GLY A 189 -13.18 -9.55 -9.24
C GLY A 189 -11.78 -9.01 -8.95
N GLU A 190 -11.28 -8.06 -9.73
CA GLU A 190 -9.95 -7.48 -9.62
C GLU A 190 -9.97 -6.08 -9.00
N TRP A 191 -8.93 -5.74 -8.24
CA TRP A 191 -8.76 -4.41 -7.66
C TRP A 191 -8.09 -3.47 -8.64
N LYS A 192 -8.79 -2.42 -9.06
CA LYS A 192 -8.27 -1.39 -9.97
C LYS A 192 -8.15 -0.06 -9.24
N ARG A 193 -7.09 0.70 -9.52
CA ARG A 193 -6.92 2.05 -8.95
C ARG A 193 -8.01 2.96 -9.49
N LEU A 194 -8.78 3.55 -8.59
CA LEU A 194 -9.87 4.46 -8.92
C LEU A 194 -9.42 5.91 -8.82
N ALA A 195 -8.81 6.33 -7.70
CA ALA A 195 -8.37 7.71 -7.49
C ALA A 195 -7.30 7.78 -6.40
N SER A 196 -6.41 8.78 -6.44
CA SER A 196 -5.49 9.06 -5.34
C SER A 196 -6.08 10.07 -4.35
N ILE A 197 -5.78 9.86 -3.07
CA ILE A 197 -6.08 10.80 -1.98
C ILE A 197 -4.83 11.61 -1.64
N TYR A 198 -3.67 10.97 -1.68
CA TYR A 198 -2.40 11.59 -1.39
C TYR A 198 -1.30 10.85 -2.12
N GLU A 199 -0.41 11.59 -2.76
CA GLU A 199 0.79 11.09 -3.41
C GLU A 199 1.98 11.95 -2.99
N TRP A 200 3.14 11.33 -2.83
CA TRP A 200 4.37 12.04 -2.53
C TRP A 200 5.58 11.29 -3.06
N ALA A 201 6.60 12.05 -3.45
CA ALA A 201 7.90 11.52 -3.84
C ALA A 201 9.00 12.47 -3.37
N VAL A 202 10.10 11.92 -2.90
CA VAL A 202 11.30 12.63 -2.50
C VAL A 202 12.49 11.91 -3.13
N ALA A 203 13.17 12.59 -4.06
CA ALA A 203 14.44 12.12 -4.59
C ALA A 203 15.58 12.51 -3.63
N ASN A 204 16.56 11.62 -3.46
CA ASN A 204 17.80 11.93 -2.76
C ASN A 204 18.71 12.73 -3.71
N LYS A 205 18.36 14.01 -3.93
CA LYS A 205 18.94 14.92 -4.94
C LYS A 205 20.44 15.25 -4.78
N GLY A 206 21.12 14.71 -3.78
CA GLY A 206 22.48 15.12 -3.43
C GLY A 206 23.64 14.39 -4.15
N LYS A 207 23.39 13.27 -4.85
CA LYS A 207 24.51 12.35 -5.21
C LYS A 207 24.51 11.80 -6.64
N TYR A 208 23.35 11.64 -7.29
CA TYR A 208 23.24 10.82 -8.50
C TYR A 208 23.11 11.59 -9.82
N GLU A 209 23.09 12.93 -9.81
CA GLU A 209 23.15 13.72 -11.07
C GLU A 209 24.44 13.47 -11.87
N LYS A 210 25.52 12.99 -11.23
CA LYS A 210 26.77 12.61 -11.90
C LYS A 210 26.86 11.14 -12.33
N GLU A 211 26.02 10.25 -11.79
CA GLU A 211 26.09 8.80 -12.12
C GLU A 211 25.12 8.40 -13.24
N ILE A 212 24.11 9.23 -13.56
CA ILE A 212 23.23 8.99 -14.73
C ILE A 212 24.02 9.09 -16.05
N GLU A 213 25.14 9.82 -16.08
CA GLU A 213 26.07 9.79 -17.23
C GLU A 213 26.78 8.42 -17.40
N PHE A 214 26.91 7.62 -16.33
CA PHE A 214 27.59 6.31 -16.38
C PHE A 214 26.76 5.23 -17.08
N PHE A 215 25.42 5.32 -17.01
CA PHE A 215 24.51 4.40 -17.70
C PHE A 215 24.18 4.83 -19.14
N ASN A 216 24.61 6.03 -19.54
CA ASN A 216 24.41 6.60 -20.88
C ASN A 216 25.71 6.62 -21.71
N LEU A 217 26.64 5.70 -21.47
CA LEU A 217 27.74 5.46 -22.40
C LEU A 217 27.27 4.50 -23.51
N PRO A 218 27.60 4.79 -24.79
CA PRO A 218 27.23 3.96 -25.93
C PRO A 218 27.83 2.55 -25.91
#